data_AF-A0A535TPU0-F1
#
_entry.id   AF-A0A535TPU0-F1
#
_cell.length_a   1.000
_cell.length_b   1.000
_cell.length_c   1.000
_cell.angle_alpha   90.00
_cell.angle_beta   90.00
_cell.angle_gamma   90.00
#
_symmetry.space_group_name_H-M   'P 1'
#
loop_
_entity.id
_entity.type
_entity.pdbx_description
1 polymer ?
#
loop_
_entity_poly.entity_id
_entity_poly.type
_entity_poly.pdbx_seq_one_letter_code
_entity_poly.pdbx_strand_id
1 'polypeptide(L)'
;MKTPPRDWWRAASVTRWQMPTRVLVVAVATLTVVLAAAIIDEIVSSGVRSLPPSVGAAEPQGLGNGQFRFFPHSGHASVGVSYRFQLYTHCGLDWPLAMDFDGSFWDPIGAGPASDGSGNPPAGYANPYDQGAVTLISPTRAQYRSGTGIVTQWSRHAGPRISSLCS
;
A
#
# COMPACT_ATOMS: atom_id res chain seq x y z
N MET A 1 6.59 83.54 -19.14
CA MET A 1 6.59 82.08 -19.40
C MET A 1 6.99 81.36 -18.12
N LYS A 2 6.15 80.46 -17.61
CA LYS A 2 6.36 79.75 -16.33
C LYS A 2 6.47 78.25 -16.64
N THR A 3 7.63 77.66 -16.39
CA THR A 3 7.93 76.23 -16.61
C THR A 3 7.22 75.38 -15.55
N PRO A 4 6.62 74.23 -15.89
CA PRO A 4 6.04 73.33 -14.88
C PRO A 4 7.14 72.49 -14.18
N PRO A 5 6.91 72.01 -12.94
CA PRO A 5 7.94 71.32 -12.16
C PRO A 5 8.14 69.85 -12.59
N ARG A 6 9.40 69.40 -12.51
CA ARG A 6 9.92 68.09 -12.95
C ARG A 6 9.92 67.02 -11.83
N ASP A 7 8.77 66.62 -11.28
CA ASP A 7 8.75 65.62 -10.20
C ASP A 7 7.60 64.60 -10.27
N TRP A 8 7.29 64.06 -11.47
CA TRP A 8 6.21 63.07 -11.61
C TRP A 8 6.62 61.62 -11.24
N TRP A 9 7.92 61.33 -11.11
CA TRP A 9 8.45 59.97 -10.90
C TRP A 9 8.47 59.49 -9.43
N ARG A 10 8.16 60.34 -8.44
CA ARG A 10 8.18 59.94 -7.02
C ARG A 10 6.91 59.22 -6.52
N ALA A 11 5.97 58.90 -7.40
CA ALA A 11 4.68 58.30 -7.03
C ALA A 11 4.61 56.77 -7.16
N ALA A 12 5.74 56.06 -7.19
CA ALA A 12 5.73 54.60 -7.06
C ALA A 12 5.80 54.23 -5.57
N SER A 13 4.65 54.25 -4.89
CA SER A 13 4.53 53.63 -3.57
C SER A 13 4.75 52.12 -3.73
N VAL A 14 5.96 51.66 -3.37
CA VAL A 14 6.21 50.24 -3.12
C VAL A 14 5.45 49.89 -1.85
N THR A 15 4.19 49.49 -2.00
CA THR A 15 3.39 48.98 -0.90
C THR A 15 4.03 47.66 -0.46
N ARG A 16 4.98 47.75 0.46
CA ARG A 16 5.54 46.58 1.13
C ARG A 16 4.39 46.02 1.96
N TRP A 17 3.75 44.96 1.49
CA TRP A 17 2.73 44.20 2.21
C TRP A 17 3.38 43.59 3.46
N GLN A 18 3.56 44.39 4.51
CA GLN A 18 3.87 43.88 5.84
C GLN A 18 2.59 43.26 6.37
N MET A 19 2.40 41.96 6.13
CA MET A 19 1.44 41.20 6.92
C MET A 19 1.84 41.36 8.39
N PRO A 20 0.93 41.82 9.27
CA PRO A 20 1.20 41.85 10.70
C PRO A 20 1.59 40.43 11.14
N THR A 21 2.64 40.28 11.93
CA THR A 21 3.16 38.96 12.35
C THR A 21 2.06 38.05 12.93
N ARG A 22 1.05 38.65 13.58
CA ARG A 22 -0.13 37.95 14.08
C ARG A 22 -0.99 37.31 12.98
N VAL A 23 -1.14 37.97 11.83
CA VAL A 23 -1.89 37.47 10.67
C VAL A 23 -1.14 36.28 10.04
N LEU A 24 0.19 36.39 9.92
CA LEU A 24 1.01 35.27 9.43
C LEU A 24 0.93 34.06 10.35
N VAL A 25 1.01 34.26 11.67
CA VAL A 25 0.90 33.17 12.67
C VAL A 25 -0.47 32.48 12.59
N VAL A 26 -1.56 33.25 12.46
CA VAL A 26 -2.91 32.68 12.30
C VAL A 26 -3.05 31.93 10.98
N ALA A 27 -2.50 32.46 9.88
CA ALA A 27 -2.53 31.79 8.58
C ALA A 27 -1.75 30.46 8.60
N VAL A 28 -0.58 30.42 9.25
CA VAL A 28 0.21 29.19 9.39
C VAL A 28 -0.49 28.19 10.29
N ALA A 29 -1.05 28.62 11.42
CA ALA A 29 -1.76 27.74 12.36
C ALA A 29 -3.04 27.16 11.73
N THR A 30 -3.78 27.96 10.97
CA THR A 30 -4.96 27.46 10.23
C THR A 30 -4.56 26.47 9.15
N LEU A 31 -3.51 26.77 8.39
CA LEU A 31 -3.00 25.86 7.36
C LEU A 31 -2.54 24.52 7.96
N THR A 32 -1.80 24.52 9.07
CA THR A 32 -1.38 23.27 9.73
C THR A 32 -2.55 22.48 10.27
N VAL A 33 -3.58 23.12 10.83
CA VAL A 33 -4.80 22.42 11.28
C VAL A 33 -5.55 21.81 10.09
N VAL A 34 -5.67 22.52 8.96
CA VAL A 34 -6.31 22.01 7.74
C VAL A 34 -5.54 20.82 7.16
N LEU A 35 -4.21 20.92 7.08
CA LEU A 35 -3.35 19.81 6.62
C LEU A 35 -3.44 18.59 7.55
N ALA A 36 -3.40 18.81 8.87
CA ALA A 36 -3.57 17.73 9.84
C ALA A 36 -4.95 17.06 9.69
N ALA A 37 -6.02 17.85 9.52
CA ALA A 37 -7.36 17.33 9.30
C ALA A 37 -7.48 16.55 7.99
N ALA A 38 -6.87 17.01 6.89
CA ALA A 38 -6.87 16.31 5.61
C ALA A 38 -6.10 14.97 5.67
N ILE A 39 -4.96 14.94 6.37
CA ILE A 39 -4.20 13.70 6.60
C ILE A 39 -4.99 12.73 7.47
N ILE A 40 -5.64 13.23 8.53
CA ILE A 40 -6.50 12.39 9.39
C ILE A 40 -7.70 11.88 8.59
N ASP A 41 -8.35 12.71 7.77
CA ASP A 41 -9.45 12.30 6.92
C ASP A 41 -9.02 11.26 5.89
N GLU A 42 -7.83 11.39 5.27
CA GLU A 42 -7.30 10.38 4.36
C GLU A 42 -6.98 9.06 5.08
N ILE A 43 -6.46 9.11 6.31
CA ILE A 43 -6.18 7.93 7.13
C ILE A 43 -7.49 7.25 7.56
N VAL A 44 -8.48 8.03 8.01
CA VAL A 44 -9.81 7.55 8.45
C VAL A 44 -10.65 7.07 7.26
N SER A 45 -10.54 7.73 6.10
CA SER A 45 -11.20 7.41 4.84
C SER A 45 -10.44 6.41 3.97
N SER A 46 -9.24 5.96 4.38
CA SER A 46 -8.46 4.97 3.63
C SER A 46 -9.22 3.66 3.38
N GLY A 47 -10.32 3.41 4.11
CA GLY A 47 -11.26 2.34 3.84
C GLY A 47 -10.68 0.94 4.06
N VAL A 48 -9.46 0.85 4.60
CA VAL A 48 -8.73 -0.40 4.80
C VAL A 48 -9.21 -1.07 6.09
N ARG A 49 -9.82 -2.25 5.96
CA ARG A 49 -10.37 -3.04 7.06
C ARG A 49 -9.35 -4.05 7.60
N SER A 50 -9.61 -4.59 8.79
CA SER A 50 -8.90 -5.78 9.27
C SER A 50 -9.35 -7.01 8.49
N LEU A 51 -8.44 -7.98 8.30
CA LEU A 51 -8.75 -9.22 7.62
C LEU A 51 -9.92 -9.96 8.28
N PRO A 52 -10.77 -10.64 7.48
CA PRO A 52 -11.74 -11.58 8.01
C PRO A 52 -11.06 -12.68 8.83
N PRO A 53 -11.72 -13.26 9.85
CA PRO A 53 -11.16 -14.36 10.62
C PRO A 53 -10.82 -15.57 9.74
N SER A 54 -9.67 -16.20 10.02
CA SER A 54 -9.24 -17.43 9.35
C SER A 54 -10.21 -18.59 9.59
N VAL A 55 -10.38 -19.47 8.59
CA VAL A 55 -11.40 -20.54 8.56
C VAL A 55 -10.84 -21.97 8.58
N GLY A 56 -9.51 -22.14 8.52
CA GLY A 56 -8.88 -23.46 8.32
C GLY A 56 -7.80 -23.82 9.34
N ALA A 57 -7.46 -25.11 9.37
CA ALA A 57 -6.25 -25.61 10.03
C ALA A 57 -5.02 -25.16 9.24
N ALA A 58 -4.05 -24.55 9.91
CA ALA A 58 -2.85 -24.00 9.27
C ALA A 58 -1.84 -25.08 8.85
N GLU A 59 -2.01 -26.33 9.29
CA GLU A 59 -0.96 -27.34 9.19
C GLU A 59 -0.90 -27.97 7.79
N PRO A 60 0.26 -27.90 7.09
CA PRO A 60 0.42 -28.54 5.80
C PRO A 60 0.40 -30.07 5.91
N GLN A 61 -0.14 -30.74 4.90
CA GLN A 61 -0.13 -32.20 4.82
C GLN A 61 1.18 -32.67 4.16
N GLY A 62 2.00 -33.43 4.89
CA GLY A 62 3.19 -34.07 4.33
C GLY A 62 2.85 -35.14 3.28
N LEU A 63 3.59 -35.18 2.18
CA LEU A 63 3.40 -36.13 1.07
C LEU A 63 4.43 -37.27 1.05
N GLY A 64 5.37 -37.31 2.01
CA GLY A 64 6.35 -38.39 2.15
C GLY A 64 7.59 -38.29 1.25
N ASN A 65 7.62 -37.34 0.31
CA ASN A 65 8.73 -37.10 -0.62
C ASN A 65 9.46 -35.75 -0.37
N GLY A 66 9.36 -35.22 0.85
CA GLY A 66 9.85 -33.88 1.19
C GLY A 66 8.96 -32.73 0.71
N GLN A 67 7.84 -33.02 0.06
CA GLN A 67 6.83 -32.03 -0.31
C GLN A 67 5.67 -32.02 0.68
N PHE A 68 5.02 -30.86 0.71
CA PHE A 68 3.87 -30.58 1.55
C PHE A 68 2.74 -30.05 0.66
N ARG A 69 1.52 -30.46 0.99
CA ARG A 69 0.30 -29.90 0.44
C ARG A 69 -0.25 -28.87 1.41
N PHE A 70 -0.34 -27.64 0.94
CA PHE A 70 -0.84 -26.49 1.66
C PHE A 70 -2.30 -26.24 1.30
N PHE A 71 -3.09 -25.82 2.27
CA PHE A 71 -4.49 -25.46 2.10
C PHE A 71 -4.70 -24.01 2.53
N PRO A 72 -5.52 -23.22 1.80
CA PRO A 72 -5.81 -21.86 2.20
C PRO A 72 -6.61 -21.88 3.51
N HIS A 73 -6.25 -20.96 4.41
CA HIS A 73 -6.91 -20.83 5.72
C HIS A 73 -7.41 -19.40 5.98
N SER A 74 -7.14 -18.45 5.08
CA SER A 74 -7.69 -17.09 5.18
C SER A 74 -9.22 -17.07 5.12
N GLY A 75 -9.83 -16.13 5.83
CA GLY A 75 -11.27 -15.90 5.74
C GLY A 75 -11.70 -15.26 4.43
N HIS A 76 -13.00 -15.32 4.15
CA HIS A 76 -13.59 -14.78 2.92
C HIS A 76 -13.67 -13.25 2.94
N ALA A 77 -13.10 -12.64 1.92
CA ALA A 77 -13.07 -11.20 1.72
C ALA A 77 -14.24 -10.74 0.86
N SER A 78 -14.60 -9.47 1.00
CA SER A 78 -15.60 -8.83 0.14
C SER A 78 -14.94 -8.17 -1.06
N VAL A 79 -15.54 -8.34 -2.24
CA VAL A 79 -15.10 -7.65 -3.47
C VAL A 79 -15.16 -6.14 -3.28
N GLY A 80 -14.13 -5.43 -3.74
CA GLY A 80 -14.00 -3.97 -3.65
C GLY A 80 -13.54 -3.45 -2.29
N VAL A 81 -13.37 -4.32 -1.29
CA VAL A 81 -12.90 -3.93 0.04
C VAL A 81 -11.40 -4.12 0.15
N SER A 82 -10.72 -3.10 0.67
CA SER A 82 -9.29 -3.14 0.98
C SER A 82 -9.08 -3.64 2.41
N TYR A 83 -8.08 -4.49 2.61
CA TYR A 83 -7.75 -5.11 3.88
C TYR A 83 -6.27 -4.92 4.20
N ARG A 84 -5.94 -4.63 5.46
CA ARG A 84 -4.55 -4.61 5.94
C ARG A 84 -3.98 -6.01 5.77
N PHE A 85 -2.85 -6.13 5.09
CA PHE A 85 -2.30 -7.43 4.73
C PHE A 85 -0.79 -7.43 4.88
N GLN A 86 -0.29 -8.48 5.52
CA GLN A 86 1.12 -8.76 5.64
C GLN A 86 1.46 -9.84 4.61
N LEU A 87 2.08 -9.43 3.51
CA LEU A 87 2.51 -10.35 2.46
C LEU A 87 3.75 -11.09 2.94
N TYR A 88 3.75 -12.43 2.89
CA TYR A 88 4.92 -13.20 3.22
C TYR A 88 5.85 -13.25 2.00
N THR A 89 7.06 -12.75 2.15
CA THR A 89 7.96 -12.47 1.02
C THR A 89 9.27 -13.24 1.11
N HIS A 90 9.55 -13.89 2.25
CA HIS A 90 10.80 -14.61 2.55
C HIS A 90 11.23 -15.61 1.49
N CYS A 91 10.29 -16.20 0.74
CA CYS A 91 10.52 -17.30 -0.20
C CYS A 91 10.20 -16.92 -1.65
N GLY A 92 10.09 -15.61 -1.92
CA GLY A 92 9.49 -15.11 -3.14
C GLY A 92 7.96 -15.03 -3.06
N LEU A 93 7.38 -14.37 -4.06
CA LEU A 93 5.95 -14.10 -4.19
C LEU A 93 5.16 -15.29 -4.75
N ASP A 94 5.84 -16.26 -5.34
CA ASP A 94 5.27 -17.47 -5.92
C ASP A 94 5.18 -18.63 -4.91
N TRP A 95 5.72 -18.48 -3.70
CA TRP A 95 5.63 -19.51 -2.66
C TRP A 95 4.19 -19.71 -2.16
N PRO A 96 3.76 -20.93 -1.81
CA PRO A 96 2.36 -21.21 -1.44
C PRO A 96 1.72 -20.27 -0.44
N LEU A 97 2.42 -19.92 0.64
CA LEU A 97 1.86 -19.05 1.69
C LEU A 97 2.22 -17.57 1.50
N ALA A 98 2.81 -17.19 0.36
CA ALA A 98 3.09 -15.79 0.09
C ALA A 98 1.81 -14.96 0.17
N MET A 99 0.74 -15.47 -0.46
CA MET A 99 -0.56 -14.81 -0.49
C MET A 99 -1.72 -15.81 -0.29
N ASP A 100 -2.03 -16.06 0.98
CA ASP A 100 -3.28 -16.70 1.41
C ASP A 100 -4.32 -15.63 1.75
N PHE A 101 -5.32 -15.47 0.88
CA PHE A 101 -6.34 -14.43 0.99
C PHE A 101 -7.67 -14.89 0.39
N ASP A 102 -8.79 -14.47 0.97
CA ASP A 102 -10.14 -14.81 0.48
C ASP A 102 -10.38 -16.32 0.30
N GLY A 103 -9.91 -17.13 1.24
CA GLY A 103 -10.04 -18.58 1.19
C GLY A 103 -9.33 -19.22 -0.01
N SER A 104 -8.29 -18.58 -0.54
CA SER A 104 -7.52 -19.10 -1.67
C SER A 104 -6.07 -18.66 -1.63
N PHE A 105 -5.23 -19.43 -2.30
CA PHE A 105 -3.91 -18.95 -2.70
C PHE A 105 -4.02 -18.08 -3.95
N TRP A 106 -2.99 -17.30 -4.17
CA TRP A 106 -2.91 -16.37 -5.28
C TRP A 106 -1.54 -16.43 -5.94
N ASP A 107 -1.52 -16.35 -7.26
CA ASP A 107 -0.29 -16.31 -8.06
C ASP A 107 -0.05 -14.86 -8.56
N PRO A 108 1.18 -14.34 -8.46
CA PRO A 108 1.48 -12.98 -8.88
C PRO A 108 1.40 -12.86 -10.41
N ILE A 109 0.77 -11.78 -10.89
CA ILE A 109 0.64 -11.45 -12.31
C ILE A 109 1.69 -10.38 -12.66
N GLY A 110 2.60 -10.70 -13.58
CA GLY A 110 3.57 -9.75 -14.11
C GLY A 110 4.64 -10.43 -14.96
N ALA A 111 5.42 -9.63 -15.69
CA ALA A 111 6.57 -10.12 -16.47
C ALA A 111 7.88 -10.15 -15.65
N GLY A 112 7.88 -9.55 -14.46
CA GLY A 112 9.02 -9.57 -13.55
C GLY A 112 9.11 -10.88 -12.76
N PRO A 113 10.28 -11.22 -12.23
CA PRO A 113 10.45 -12.45 -11.48
C PRO A 113 9.69 -12.37 -10.14
N ALA A 114 9.14 -13.49 -9.69
CA ALA A 114 8.47 -13.60 -8.39
C ALA A 114 9.48 -13.71 -7.22
N SER A 115 10.76 -13.91 -7.52
CA SER A 115 11.88 -13.97 -6.58
C SER A 115 13.10 -13.26 -7.17
N ASP A 116 14.08 -12.88 -6.35
CA ASP A 116 15.40 -12.45 -6.81
C ASP A 116 16.28 -13.61 -7.35
N GLY A 117 15.79 -14.84 -7.32
CA GLY A 117 16.51 -16.05 -7.74
C GLY A 117 17.33 -16.71 -6.64
N SER A 118 17.36 -16.15 -5.43
CA SER A 118 18.02 -16.70 -4.25
C SER A 118 17.04 -17.01 -3.12
N GLY A 119 15.75 -17.12 -3.45
CA GLY A 119 14.69 -17.32 -2.46
C GLY A 119 14.17 -16.02 -1.84
N ASN A 120 14.74 -14.84 -2.11
CA ASN A 120 14.23 -13.58 -1.55
C ASN A 120 13.14 -12.98 -2.45
N PRO A 121 12.39 -11.98 -1.95
CA PRO A 121 11.42 -11.32 -2.81
C PRO A 121 12.11 -10.44 -3.86
N PRO A 122 11.37 -10.01 -4.89
CA PRO A 122 11.85 -9.05 -5.86
C PRO A 122 12.24 -7.73 -5.19
N ALA A 123 13.08 -6.93 -5.87
CA ALA A 123 13.53 -5.66 -5.34
C ALA A 123 12.36 -4.74 -4.97
N GLY A 124 12.47 -4.10 -3.80
CA GLY A 124 11.54 -3.12 -3.28
C GLY A 124 10.47 -3.64 -2.31
N TYR A 125 10.33 -4.96 -2.16
CA TYR A 125 9.60 -5.56 -1.05
C TYR A 125 10.49 -5.69 0.19
N ALA A 126 9.90 -5.55 1.38
CA ALA A 126 10.56 -5.96 2.61
C ALA A 126 10.65 -7.51 2.71
N ASN A 127 11.53 -8.00 3.58
CA ASN A 127 11.83 -9.42 3.81
C ASN A 127 12.02 -9.61 5.33
N PRO A 128 11.36 -10.57 6.02
CA PRO A 128 10.55 -11.68 5.51
C PRO A 128 9.08 -11.39 5.24
N TYR A 129 8.63 -10.17 5.56
CA TYR A 129 7.26 -9.74 5.32
C TYR A 129 7.23 -8.33 4.76
N ASP A 130 6.30 -8.09 3.85
CA ASP A 130 5.97 -6.76 3.35
C ASP A 130 4.60 -6.30 3.90
N GLN A 131 4.57 -5.09 4.45
CA GLN A 131 3.36 -4.52 5.05
C GLN A 131 2.61 -3.70 4.00
N GLY A 132 1.32 -3.96 3.83
CA GLY A 132 0.52 -3.26 2.83
C GLY A 132 -0.97 -3.50 2.97
N ALA A 133 -1.67 -3.36 1.86
CA ALA A 133 -3.10 -3.65 1.78
C ALA A 133 -3.43 -4.50 0.55
N VAL A 134 -4.34 -5.44 0.72
CA VAL A 134 -4.90 -6.27 -0.36
C VAL A 134 -6.34 -5.88 -0.64
N THR A 135 -6.71 -5.81 -1.90
CA THR A 135 -8.10 -5.61 -2.34
C THR A 135 -8.51 -6.75 -3.25
N LEU A 136 -9.65 -7.38 -2.95
CA LEU A 136 -10.27 -8.33 -3.86
C LEU A 136 -10.99 -7.54 -4.98
N ILE A 137 -10.42 -7.50 -6.18
CA ILE A 137 -10.99 -6.75 -7.31
C ILE A 137 -12.17 -7.51 -7.92
N SER A 138 -12.07 -8.82 -8.01
CA SER A 138 -13.10 -9.71 -8.56
C SER A 138 -12.92 -11.11 -7.98
N PRO A 139 -13.85 -12.06 -8.23
CA PRO A 139 -13.67 -13.44 -7.80
C PRO A 139 -12.38 -14.10 -8.28
N THR A 140 -11.67 -13.60 -9.30
CA THR A 140 -10.43 -14.20 -9.79
C THR A 140 -9.23 -13.26 -9.80
N ARG A 141 -9.39 -12.01 -9.33
CA ARG A 141 -8.30 -11.02 -9.26
C ARG A 141 -8.23 -10.30 -7.93
N ALA A 142 -7.02 -10.16 -7.42
CA ALA A 142 -6.70 -9.33 -6.28
C ALA A 142 -5.55 -8.38 -6.62
N GLN A 143 -5.46 -7.27 -5.89
CA GLN A 143 -4.36 -6.33 -5.96
C GLN A 143 -3.78 -6.14 -4.58
N TYR A 144 -2.47 -6.28 -4.47
CA TYR A 144 -1.70 -5.89 -3.30
C TYR A 144 -1.01 -4.56 -3.55
N ARG A 145 -1.07 -3.65 -2.58
CA ARG A 145 -0.32 -2.40 -2.55
C ARG A 145 0.59 -2.42 -1.32
N SER A 146 1.89 -2.46 -1.56
CA SER A 146 2.93 -2.36 -0.52
C SER A 146 2.90 -0.98 0.15
N GLY A 147 3.33 -0.92 1.41
CA GLY A 147 3.62 0.32 2.12
C GLY A 147 4.74 1.14 1.48
N THR A 148 5.61 0.53 0.65
CA THR A 148 6.62 1.24 -0.15
C THR A 148 6.05 1.82 -1.46
N GLY A 149 4.79 1.53 -1.78
CA GLY A 149 4.09 2.04 -2.97
C GLY A 149 4.05 1.07 -4.16
N ILE A 150 4.72 -0.08 -4.08
CA ILE A 150 4.66 -1.13 -5.11
C ILE A 150 3.23 -1.69 -5.22
N VAL A 151 2.77 -1.92 -6.45
CA VAL A 151 1.46 -2.49 -6.72
C VAL A 151 1.61 -3.76 -7.55
N THR A 152 0.99 -4.85 -7.07
CA THR A 152 1.04 -6.16 -7.72
C THR A 152 -0.36 -6.72 -7.88
N GLN A 153 -0.63 -7.21 -9.08
CA GLN A 153 -1.86 -7.91 -9.41
C GLN A 153 -1.67 -9.40 -9.16
N TRP A 154 -2.74 -10.08 -8.81
CA TRP A 154 -2.72 -11.50 -8.49
C TRP A 154 -3.91 -12.21 -9.12
N SER A 155 -3.68 -13.43 -9.60
CA SER A 155 -4.72 -14.34 -10.08
C SER A 155 -5.00 -15.41 -9.05
N ARG A 156 -6.29 -15.73 -8.84
CA ARG A 156 -6.65 -16.78 -7.90
C ARG A 156 -6.10 -18.13 -8.34
N HIS A 157 -5.43 -18.82 -7.43
CA HIS A 157 -5.01 -20.19 -7.62
C HIS A 157 -6.16 -21.15 -7.29
N ALA A 158 -6.32 -22.20 -8.10
CA ALA A 158 -7.35 -23.19 -7.87
C ALA A 158 -6.89 -24.26 -6.88
N GLY A 159 -7.46 -24.24 -5.67
CA GLY A 159 -7.29 -25.32 -4.70
C GLY A 159 -5.94 -25.30 -3.96
N PRO A 160 -5.52 -26.46 -3.42
CA PRO A 160 -4.31 -26.55 -2.61
C PRO A 160 -3.03 -26.45 -3.46
N ARG A 161 -1.95 -25.95 -2.86
CA ARG A 161 -0.62 -25.86 -3.50
C ARG A 161 0.32 -26.92 -2.95
N ILE A 162 1.22 -27.41 -3.79
CA ILE A 162 2.25 -28.39 -3.40
C ILE A 162 3.61 -27.73 -3.55
N SER A 163 4.42 -27.75 -2.49
CA SER A 163 5.79 -27.25 -2.51
C SER A 163 6.63 -27.97 -1.46
N SER A 164 7.96 -27.94 -1.60
CA SER A 164 8.85 -28.15 -0.47
C SER A 164 8.73 -27.00 0.54
N LEU A 165 9.15 -27.23 1.77
CA LEU A 165 9.39 -26.15 2.71
C LEU A 165 10.49 -25.24 2.17
N CYS A 166 10.31 -23.95 2.38
CA CYS A 166 11.33 -22.96 2.15
C CYS A 166 12.38 -23.07 3.26
N SER A 167 13.65 -23.17 2.88
CA SER A 167 14.81 -23.32 3.77
C SER A 167 15.59 -22.03 3.88
#